data_AF-A0A419S5L9-F1
#
_entry.id   AF-A0A419S5L9-F1
#
_cell.length_a   1.000
_cell.length_b   1.000
_cell.length_c   1.000
_cell.angle_alpha   90.00
_cell.angle_beta   90.00
_cell.angle_gamma   90.00
#
_symmetry.space_group_name_H-M   'P 1'
#
loop_
_entity.id
_entity.type
_entity.pdbx_description
1 polymer ?
#
loop_
_entity_poly.entity_id
_entity_poly.type
_entity_poly.pdbx_seq_one_letter_code
_entity_poly.pdbx_strand_id
1 'polypeptide(L)'
;MKVLISTSQHPASAQLVQMLVGAEVVFGDCCVSYPSQQSNSLAHQILTFCLDQQVTEVFPLRFTELKALQNAKVLFEEFGIKVFAPDLVFSKPAALADSYASLSSSLLKLGYPNRQVALADADGRGGLITIDDAVKEPSQIWSGIQSLNFTQLGKWFNQAAFKTLACYNIGESLQQHYVLLREQKISCVQNLDAEILKRVQQKLKGVEGLYHLAASENEILRLTPAVI
;
A
#
# COMPACT_ATOMS: atom_id res chain seq x y z
N MET A 1 1.61 -20.17 15.39
CA MET A 1 1.40 -19.85 13.96
C MET A 1 2.63 -19.12 13.47
N LYS A 2 3.16 -19.47 12.30
CA LYS A 2 4.36 -18.86 11.74
C LYS A 2 4.02 -18.11 10.45
N VAL A 3 4.43 -16.85 10.37
CA VAL A 3 4.01 -15.91 9.33
C VAL A 3 5.23 -15.38 8.60
N LEU A 4 5.18 -15.41 7.27
CA LEU A 4 6.13 -14.71 6.42
C LEU A 4 5.61 -13.31 6.10
N ILE A 5 6.40 -12.30 6.44
CA ILE A 5 6.28 -10.95 5.90
C ILE A 5 7.43 -10.77 4.91
N SER A 6 7.14 -10.52 3.64
CA SER A 6 8.16 -10.67 2.60
C SER A 6 9.30 -9.64 2.66
N THR A 7 9.08 -8.49 3.30
CA THR A 7 10.12 -7.49 3.55
C THR A 7 9.95 -6.80 4.89
N SER A 8 11.06 -6.49 5.54
CA SER A 8 11.15 -5.64 6.74
C SER A 8 11.24 -4.15 6.42
N GLN A 9 11.46 -3.77 5.15
CA GLN A 9 11.72 -2.39 4.72
C GLN A 9 10.43 -1.59 4.47
N HIS A 10 9.27 -2.23 4.44
CA HIS A 10 8.00 -1.56 4.21
C HIS A 10 7.42 -1.01 5.54
N PRO A 11 6.88 0.23 5.59
CA PRO A 11 6.30 0.79 6.82
C PRO A 11 5.19 -0.08 7.45
N ALA A 12 4.37 -0.74 6.61
CA ALA A 12 3.37 -1.70 7.04
C ALA A 12 3.92 -2.92 7.80
N SER A 13 5.20 -3.30 7.62
CA SER A 13 5.78 -4.48 8.26
C SER A 13 5.71 -4.39 9.78
N ALA A 14 6.13 -3.27 10.34
CA ALA A 14 6.10 -3.05 11.80
C ALA A 14 4.66 -3.04 12.34
N GLN A 15 3.72 -2.42 11.62
CA GLN A 15 2.32 -2.39 12.04
C GLN A 15 1.67 -3.78 11.92
N LEU A 16 2.01 -4.54 10.89
CA LEU A 16 1.52 -5.90 10.70
C LEU A 16 1.97 -6.82 11.85
N VAL A 17 3.23 -6.72 12.30
CA VAL A 17 3.71 -7.46 13.49
C VAL A 17 2.86 -7.14 14.72
N GLN A 18 2.52 -5.87 14.94
CA GLN A 18 1.65 -5.48 16.06
C GLN A 18 0.22 -6.02 15.94
N MET A 19 -0.29 -6.16 14.71
CA MET A 19 -1.61 -6.75 14.44
C MET A 19 -1.61 -8.29 14.55
N LEU A 20 -0.45 -8.94 14.44
CA LEU A 20 -0.26 -10.39 14.51
C LEU A 20 0.24 -10.85 15.89
N VAL A 21 -0.43 -10.41 16.96
CA VAL A 21 -0.04 -10.73 18.34
C VAL A 21 0.04 -12.24 18.55
N GLY A 22 1.19 -12.72 19.02
CA GLY A 22 1.44 -14.14 19.29
C GLY A 22 1.87 -14.97 18.07
N ALA A 23 2.02 -14.36 16.90
CA ALA A 23 2.63 -15.02 15.74
C ALA A 23 4.15 -15.03 15.82
N GLU A 24 4.77 -16.11 15.36
CA GLU A 24 6.20 -16.13 15.03
C GLU A 24 6.37 -15.51 13.65
N VAL A 25 7.05 -14.37 13.56
CA VAL A 25 7.21 -13.63 12.31
C VAL A 25 8.60 -13.87 11.73
N VAL A 26 8.64 -14.21 10.44
CA VAL A 26 9.85 -14.30 9.63
C VAL A 26 9.80 -13.21 8.56
N PHE A 27 10.88 -12.41 8.48
CA PHE A 27 11.06 -11.44 7.42
C PHE A 27 11.86 -12.07 6.28
N GLY A 28 11.27 -12.15 5.09
CA GLY A 28 11.91 -12.78 3.93
C GLY A 28 13.27 -12.15 3.61
N ASP A 29 13.35 -10.83 3.58
CA ASP A 29 14.57 -10.09 3.23
C ASP A 29 15.68 -10.09 4.29
N CYS A 30 15.42 -10.64 5.47
CA CYS A 30 16.46 -10.91 6.46
C CYS A 30 17.06 -12.32 6.31
N CYS A 31 16.51 -13.15 5.42
CA CYS A 31 16.94 -14.52 5.20
C CYS A 31 17.71 -14.66 3.87
N VAL A 32 18.92 -15.20 3.94
CA VAL A 32 19.78 -15.42 2.75
C VAL A 32 19.13 -16.39 1.74
N SER A 33 18.32 -17.33 2.22
CA SER A 33 17.60 -18.31 1.38
C SER A 33 16.34 -17.76 0.72
N TYR A 34 15.92 -16.53 1.04
CA TYR A 34 14.71 -15.95 0.45
C TYR A 34 14.97 -15.53 -1.00
N PRO A 35 14.06 -15.83 -1.94
CA PRO A 35 14.30 -15.58 -3.36
C PRO A 35 14.42 -14.11 -3.72
N SER A 36 15.20 -13.83 -4.76
CA SER A 36 15.28 -12.51 -5.37
C SER A 36 14.03 -12.20 -6.20
N GLN A 37 13.64 -10.93 -6.24
CA GLN A 37 12.43 -10.48 -6.94
C GLN A 37 12.47 -10.66 -8.48
N GLN A 38 13.64 -10.93 -9.06
CA GLN A 38 13.85 -11.06 -10.51
C GLN A 38 13.60 -12.49 -11.03
N SER A 39 13.24 -13.43 -10.15
CA SER A 39 13.06 -14.83 -10.53
C SER A 39 11.77 -15.06 -11.34
N ASN A 40 11.89 -15.74 -12.47
CA ASN A 40 10.73 -16.19 -13.26
C ASN A 40 9.89 -17.26 -12.53
N SER A 41 10.43 -17.89 -11.50
CA SER A 41 9.77 -18.90 -10.66
C SER A 41 9.56 -18.42 -9.23
N LEU A 42 9.43 -17.10 -9.04
CA LEU A 42 9.34 -16.45 -7.72
C LEU A 42 8.33 -17.12 -6.77
N ALA A 43 7.10 -17.38 -7.23
CA ALA A 43 6.07 -18.03 -6.41
C ALA A 43 6.49 -19.43 -5.92
N HIS A 44 7.13 -20.23 -6.78
CA HIS A 44 7.61 -21.57 -6.41
C HIS A 44 8.74 -21.49 -5.39
N GLN A 45 9.67 -20.54 -5.56
CA GLN A 45 10.77 -20.36 -4.62
C GLN A 45 10.27 -19.86 -3.26
N ILE A 46 9.27 -18.96 -3.24
CA ILE A 46 8.61 -18.53 -2.00
C ILE A 46 7.90 -19.72 -1.34
N LEU A 47 7.26 -20.59 -2.12
CA LEU A 47 6.61 -21.80 -1.59
C LEU A 47 7.63 -22.73 -0.93
N THR A 48 8.74 -23.04 -1.61
CA THR A 48 9.83 -23.85 -1.03
C THR A 48 10.33 -23.24 0.27
N PHE A 49 10.58 -21.92 0.29
CA PHE A 49 10.96 -21.22 1.51
C PHE A 49 9.92 -21.38 2.63
N CYS A 50 8.63 -21.26 2.31
CA CYS A 50 7.57 -21.43 3.29
C CYS A 50 7.52 -22.85 3.86
N LEU A 51 7.72 -23.87 3.04
CA LEU A 51 7.78 -25.27 3.48
C LEU A 51 8.98 -25.52 4.39
N ASP A 52 10.16 -25.06 3.99
CA ASP A 52 11.41 -25.20 4.77
C ASP A 52 11.30 -24.49 6.13
N GLN A 53 10.63 -23.34 6.16
CA GLN A 53 10.45 -22.53 7.36
C GLN A 53 9.18 -22.87 8.15
N GLN A 54 8.36 -23.83 7.70
CA GLN A 54 7.06 -24.17 8.29
C GLN A 54 6.12 -22.95 8.45
N VAL A 55 6.15 -22.05 7.47
CA VAL A 55 5.27 -20.88 7.40
C VAL A 55 3.85 -21.32 7.07
N THR A 56 2.88 -20.80 7.81
CA THR A 56 1.44 -21.08 7.60
C THR A 56 0.70 -19.91 6.96
N GLU A 57 1.24 -18.69 7.00
CA GLU A 57 0.64 -17.51 6.38
C GLU A 57 1.67 -16.62 5.69
N VAL A 58 1.31 -16.02 4.55
CA VAL A 58 2.21 -15.16 3.76
C VAL A 58 1.57 -13.80 3.50
N PHE A 59 2.30 -12.73 3.83
CA PHE A 59 1.97 -11.33 3.54
C PHE A 59 3.03 -10.74 2.60
N PRO A 60 2.76 -10.69 1.28
CA PRO A 60 3.64 -9.99 0.35
C PRO A 60 3.47 -8.49 0.49
N LEU A 61 4.58 -7.79 0.78
CA LEU A 61 4.61 -6.33 0.85
C LEU A 61 5.38 -5.70 -0.33
N ARG A 62 5.76 -6.50 -1.33
CA ARG A 62 6.36 -6.04 -2.58
C ARG A 62 5.45 -6.35 -3.75
N PHE A 63 5.34 -5.42 -4.68
CA PHE A 63 4.43 -5.54 -5.82
C PHE A 63 4.70 -6.76 -6.72
N THR A 64 5.97 -7.10 -6.94
CA THR A 64 6.39 -8.26 -7.75
C THR A 64 5.93 -9.58 -7.13
N GLU A 65 6.13 -9.73 -5.82
CA GLU A 65 5.72 -10.90 -5.05
C GLU A 65 4.20 -11.00 -4.93
N LEU A 66 3.51 -9.88 -4.69
CA LEU A 66 2.05 -9.82 -4.64
C LEU A 66 1.44 -10.44 -5.91
N LYS A 67 1.89 -9.99 -7.08
CA LYS A 67 1.40 -10.51 -8.36
C LYS A 67 1.70 -12.00 -8.55
N ALA A 68 2.91 -12.42 -8.23
CA ALA A 68 3.31 -13.83 -8.34
C ALA A 68 2.45 -14.73 -7.43
N LEU A 69 2.18 -14.27 -6.21
CA LEU A 69 1.41 -15.01 -5.21
C LEU A 69 -0.11 -14.96 -5.46
N GLN A 70 -0.65 -13.89 -6.03
CA GLN A 70 -2.04 -13.85 -6.51
C GLN A 70 -2.29 -14.98 -7.51
N ASN A 71 -1.40 -15.15 -8.48
CA ASN A 71 -1.51 -16.19 -9.52
C ASN A 71 -1.30 -17.61 -8.98
N ALA A 72 -0.56 -17.76 -7.89
CA ALA A 72 -0.20 -19.04 -7.30
C ALA A 72 -0.98 -19.36 -6.00
N LYS A 73 -2.01 -18.59 -5.67
CA LYS A 73 -2.72 -18.71 -4.37
C LYS A 73 -3.23 -20.13 -4.11
N VAL A 74 -3.86 -20.75 -5.12
CA VAL A 74 -4.38 -22.13 -5.04
C VAL A 74 -3.27 -23.13 -4.72
N LEU A 75 -2.10 -22.99 -5.35
CA LEU A 75 -0.95 -23.86 -5.10
C LEU A 75 -0.51 -23.79 -3.62
N PHE A 76 -0.46 -22.60 -3.02
CA PHE A 76 -0.10 -22.48 -1.60
C PHE A 76 -1.16 -23.09 -0.67
N GLU A 77 -2.44 -22.95 -1.02
CA GLU A 77 -3.56 -23.53 -0.27
C GLU A 77 -3.50 -25.07 -0.25
N GLU A 78 -3.03 -25.72 -1.32
CA GLU A 78 -2.79 -27.17 -1.37
C GLU A 78 -1.80 -27.66 -0.30
N PHE A 79 -0.86 -26.80 0.11
CA PHE A 79 0.10 -27.09 1.18
C PHE A 79 -0.32 -26.53 2.55
N GLY A 80 -1.55 -26.04 2.69
CA GLY A 80 -2.07 -25.46 3.93
C GLY A 80 -1.47 -24.10 4.27
N ILE A 81 -0.94 -23.37 3.28
CA ILE A 81 -0.35 -22.05 3.47
C ILE A 81 -1.34 -20.99 2.98
N LYS A 82 -1.77 -20.11 3.89
CA LYS A 82 -2.71 -19.04 3.57
C LYS A 82 -1.99 -17.82 3.01
N VAL A 83 -2.34 -17.40 1.79
CA VAL A 83 -1.73 -16.25 1.13
C VAL A 83 -2.65 -15.03 1.21
N PHE A 84 -2.18 -13.97 1.87
CA PHE A 84 -2.88 -12.68 2.01
C PHE A 84 -2.45 -11.72 0.89
N ALA A 85 -2.81 -12.07 -0.34
CA ALA A 85 -2.48 -11.29 -1.55
C ALA A 85 -3.75 -10.67 -2.16
N PRO A 86 -4.27 -9.57 -1.59
CA PRO A 86 -5.50 -8.96 -2.07
C PRO A 86 -5.35 -8.34 -3.46
N ASP A 87 -6.40 -8.42 -4.27
CA ASP A 87 -6.51 -7.84 -5.61
C ASP A 87 -7.31 -6.52 -5.63
N LEU A 88 -8.15 -6.31 -4.61
CA LEU A 88 -9.02 -5.15 -4.52
C LEU A 88 -8.23 -3.84 -4.42
N VAL A 89 -8.44 -2.99 -5.42
CA VAL A 89 -8.05 -1.58 -5.44
C VAL A 89 -9.32 -0.74 -5.50
N PHE A 90 -9.65 -0.05 -4.41
CA PHE A 90 -10.65 1.01 -4.42
C PHE A 90 -9.95 2.37 -4.44
N SER A 91 -10.36 3.23 -5.37
CA SER A 91 -9.78 4.56 -5.55
C SER A 91 -10.86 5.50 -6.06
N LYS A 92 -11.00 6.68 -5.44
CA LYS A 92 -11.95 7.73 -5.84
C LYS A 92 -11.20 9.02 -6.17
N PRO A 93 -10.39 9.06 -7.24
CA PRO A 93 -9.69 10.27 -7.63
C PRO A 93 -10.68 11.32 -8.15
N ALA A 94 -10.39 12.60 -7.88
CA ALA A 94 -11.11 13.72 -8.44
C ALA A 94 -10.64 14.05 -9.87
N ALA A 95 -9.38 13.71 -10.20
CA ALA A 95 -8.83 13.84 -11.54
C ALA A 95 -7.70 12.83 -11.78
N LEU A 96 -7.41 12.55 -13.05
CA LEU A 96 -6.24 11.79 -13.49
C LEU A 96 -5.33 12.72 -14.31
N ALA A 97 -4.02 12.58 -14.12
CA ALA A 97 -3.01 13.37 -14.80
C ALA A 97 -1.93 12.47 -15.39
N ASP A 98 -1.83 12.47 -16.71
CA ASP A 98 -0.89 11.72 -17.55
C ASP A 98 0.29 12.57 -18.06
N SER A 99 0.31 13.86 -17.76
CA SER A 99 1.34 14.81 -18.15
C SER A 99 1.44 15.95 -17.14
N TYR A 100 2.54 16.69 -17.18
CA TYR A 100 2.70 17.86 -16.30
C TYR A 100 1.65 18.95 -16.56
N ALA A 101 1.22 19.11 -17.82
CA ALA A 101 0.18 20.07 -18.21
C ALA A 101 -1.20 19.64 -17.67
N SER A 102 -1.56 18.35 -17.78
CA SER A 102 -2.82 17.84 -17.23
C SER A 102 -2.81 17.82 -15.71
N LEU A 103 -1.67 17.57 -15.07
CA LEU A 103 -1.49 17.73 -13.63
C LEU A 103 -1.76 19.18 -13.21
N SER A 104 -1.03 20.15 -13.77
CA SER A 104 -1.14 21.56 -13.39
C SER A 104 -2.58 22.05 -13.52
N SER A 105 -3.24 21.67 -14.63
CA SER A 105 -4.66 21.99 -14.86
C SER A 105 -5.58 21.34 -13.83
N SER A 106 -5.30 20.09 -13.43
CA SER A 106 -6.08 19.36 -12.42
C SER A 106 -5.93 19.99 -11.04
N LEU A 107 -4.70 20.33 -10.64
CA LEU A 107 -4.43 20.97 -9.35
C LEU A 107 -5.17 22.31 -9.20
N LEU A 108 -5.14 23.15 -10.24
CA LEU A 108 -5.86 24.43 -10.24
C LEU A 108 -7.38 24.22 -10.11
N LYS A 109 -7.95 23.22 -10.81
CA LYS A 109 -9.38 22.88 -10.71
C LYS A 109 -9.77 22.38 -9.31
N LEU A 110 -8.85 21.68 -8.63
CA LEU A 110 -9.04 21.20 -7.26
C LEU A 110 -8.84 22.33 -6.22
N GLY A 111 -8.37 23.50 -6.64
CA GLY A 111 -8.26 24.70 -5.82
C GLY A 111 -6.88 24.91 -5.19
N TYR A 112 -5.86 24.14 -5.59
CA TYR A 112 -4.47 24.42 -5.23
C TYR A 112 -4.03 25.77 -5.83
N PRO A 113 -3.26 26.63 -5.11
CA PRO A 113 -2.63 26.39 -3.80
C PRO A 113 -3.50 26.72 -2.58
N ASN A 114 -4.73 27.20 -2.77
CA ASN A 114 -5.60 27.61 -1.66
C ASN A 114 -6.25 26.43 -0.92
N ARG A 115 -6.19 25.22 -1.48
CA ARG A 115 -6.70 23.98 -0.91
C ARG A 115 -5.64 22.88 -0.98
N GLN A 116 -5.69 21.97 -0.01
CA GLN A 116 -4.81 20.80 0.01
C GLN A 116 -5.26 19.78 -1.04
N VAL A 117 -4.27 19.21 -1.72
CA VAL A 117 -4.46 18.17 -2.74
C VAL A 117 -3.47 17.05 -2.46
N ALA A 118 -3.93 15.81 -2.63
CA ALA A 118 -3.06 14.63 -2.58
C ALA A 118 -2.90 14.02 -3.97
N LEU A 119 -1.77 13.34 -4.14
CA LEU A 119 -1.40 12.62 -5.33
C LEU A 119 -1.07 11.16 -5.00
N ALA A 120 -1.29 10.28 -5.97
CA ALA A 120 -0.86 8.89 -5.89
C ALA A 120 -0.67 8.29 -7.29
N ASP A 121 0.06 7.17 -7.35
CA ASP A 121 0.10 6.31 -8.55
C ASP A 121 -1.31 5.78 -8.85
N ALA A 122 -1.79 5.97 -10.09
CA ALA A 122 -3.13 5.57 -10.51
C ALA A 122 -3.34 4.04 -10.51
N ASP A 123 -2.26 3.25 -10.60
CA ASP A 123 -2.32 1.78 -10.49
C ASP A 123 -2.51 1.31 -9.03
N GLY A 124 -2.56 2.23 -8.07
CA GLY A 124 -2.76 1.87 -6.69
C GLY A 124 -1.48 1.44 -5.96
N ARG A 125 -0.30 1.91 -6.41
CA ARG A 125 0.98 1.71 -5.69
C ARG A 125 1.25 2.82 -4.67
N GLY A 126 1.90 2.47 -3.56
CA GLY A 126 2.31 3.42 -2.51
C GLY A 126 1.16 4.17 -1.82
N GLY A 127 1.50 5.13 -0.95
CA GLY A 127 0.53 5.97 -0.23
C GLY A 127 0.03 7.17 -1.05
N LEU A 128 -0.83 8.00 -0.42
CA LEU A 128 -1.11 9.36 -0.93
C LEU A 128 -0.01 10.31 -0.45
N ILE A 129 0.39 11.23 -1.31
CA ILE A 129 1.37 12.27 -1.00
C ILE A 129 0.67 13.62 -1.09
N THR A 130 0.72 14.43 -0.04
CA THR A 130 0.13 15.77 -0.05
C THR A 130 1.04 16.78 -0.73
N ILE A 131 0.44 17.78 -1.39
CA ILE A 131 1.18 18.94 -1.88
C ILE A 131 1.18 20.00 -0.79
N ASP A 132 2.36 20.33 -0.28
CA ASP A 132 2.57 21.32 0.77
C ASP A 132 3.81 22.17 0.45
N ASP A 133 3.59 23.42 0.04
CA ASP A 133 4.68 24.35 -0.31
C ASP A 133 5.43 24.90 0.91
N ALA A 134 4.93 24.68 2.13
CA ALA A 134 5.67 25.00 3.35
C ALA A 134 6.84 24.02 3.58
N VAL A 135 6.81 22.84 2.95
CA VAL A 135 7.89 21.85 3.01
C VAL A 135 9.10 22.37 2.23
N LYS A 136 10.10 22.83 2.97
CA LYS A 136 11.45 23.08 2.43
C LYS A 136 12.12 21.76 2.10
N GLU A 137 13.01 21.73 1.09
CA GLU A 137 13.61 20.51 0.52
C GLU A 137 13.90 19.46 1.63
N PRO A 138 13.25 18.28 1.61
CA PRO A 138 13.47 17.25 2.59
C PRO A 138 14.92 16.80 2.51
N SER A 139 15.64 16.93 3.61
CA SER A 139 16.93 16.27 3.82
C SER A 139 16.82 14.73 3.78
N GLN A 140 15.60 14.18 3.73
CA GLN A 140 15.32 12.74 3.72
C GLN A 140 14.25 12.37 2.68
N ILE A 141 14.67 12.29 1.41
CA ILE A 141 13.86 11.76 0.29
C ILE A 141 13.56 10.25 0.48
N TRP A 142 14.33 9.57 1.33
CA TRP A 142 14.32 8.11 1.49
C TRP A 142 13.36 7.58 2.57
N SER A 143 12.75 8.45 3.38
CA SER A 143 11.75 8.07 4.39
C SER A 143 10.35 8.38 3.89
N GLY A 144 9.73 7.44 3.16
CA GLY A 144 8.31 7.45 2.78
C GLY A 144 7.67 8.83 2.67
N ILE A 145 7.87 9.51 1.54
CA ILE A 145 7.44 10.91 1.33
C ILE A 145 5.93 11.02 1.60
N GLN A 146 5.55 11.73 2.67
CA GLN A 146 4.15 12.03 3.00
C GLN A 146 3.69 13.34 2.36
N SER A 147 4.62 14.27 2.12
CA SER A 147 4.34 15.57 1.52
C SER A 147 5.49 16.02 0.61
N LEU A 148 5.15 16.80 -0.42
CA LEU A 148 6.11 17.41 -1.35
C LEU A 148 5.66 18.82 -1.72
N ASN A 149 6.60 19.70 -2.03
CA ASN A 149 6.24 21.00 -2.61
C ASN A 149 6.08 20.90 -4.14
N PHE A 150 5.43 21.89 -4.74
CA PHE A 150 5.16 21.87 -6.18
C PHE A 150 6.42 21.83 -7.06
N THR A 151 7.52 22.42 -6.60
CA THR A 151 8.80 22.39 -7.34
C THR A 151 9.36 20.97 -7.41
N GLN A 152 9.27 20.21 -6.31
CA GLN A 152 9.67 18.80 -6.29
C GLN A 152 8.76 17.94 -7.15
N LEU A 153 7.46 18.25 -7.18
CA LEU A 153 6.52 17.58 -8.06
C LEU A 153 6.94 17.70 -9.53
N GLY A 154 7.31 18.91 -9.97
CA GLY A 154 7.82 19.14 -11.32
C GLY A 154 9.08 18.32 -11.64
N LYS A 155 10.02 18.22 -10.69
CA LYS A 155 11.22 17.36 -10.84
C LYS A 155 10.84 15.88 -11.01
N TRP A 156 9.84 15.40 -10.27
CA TRP A 156 9.37 14.02 -10.37
C TRP A 156 8.69 13.72 -11.70
N PHE A 157 7.91 14.68 -12.22
CA PHE A 157 7.21 14.56 -13.51
C PHE A 157 8.15 14.54 -14.72
N ASN A 158 9.30 15.20 -14.64
CA ASN A 158 10.26 15.29 -15.75
C ASN A 158 11.11 14.02 -15.95
N GLN A 159 10.76 12.91 -15.30
CA GLN A 159 11.43 11.62 -15.49
C GLN A 159 10.91 10.90 -16.74
N ALA A 160 11.78 10.18 -17.45
CA ALA A 160 11.50 9.58 -18.77
C ALA A 160 10.39 8.50 -18.80
N ALA A 161 9.86 8.09 -17.65
CA ALA A 161 8.83 7.06 -17.50
C ALA A 161 7.70 7.55 -16.59
N PHE A 162 7.09 8.68 -16.96
CA PHE A 162 5.99 9.24 -16.19
C PHE A 162 4.76 8.32 -16.22
N LYS A 163 4.22 8.03 -15.04
CA LYS A 163 2.98 7.25 -14.88
C LYS A 163 1.82 8.16 -14.54
N THR A 164 0.63 7.79 -14.99
CA THR A 164 -0.60 8.50 -14.63
C THR A 164 -0.73 8.63 -13.12
N LEU A 165 -0.93 9.86 -12.66
CA LEU A 165 -1.23 10.15 -11.26
C LEU A 165 -2.72 10.38 -11.06
N ALA A 166 -3.19 9.91 -9.91
CA ALA A 166 -4.50 10.18 -9.36
C ALA A 166 -4.42 11.39 -8.42
N CYS A 167 -5.27 12.39 -8.66
CA CYS A 167 -5.37 13.60 -7.83
C CYS A 167 -6.62 13.52 -6.95
N TYR A 168 -6.48 13.89 -5.67
CA TYR A 168 -7.54 13.80 -4.67
C TYR A 168 -7.74 15.14 -3.98
N ASN A 169 -9.01 15.54 -3.83
CA ASN A 169 -9.34 16.57 -2.87
C ASN A 169 -9.17 16.01 -1.46
N ILE A 170 -8.45 16.75 -0.63
CA ILE A 170 -8.37 16.50 0.80
C ILE A 170 -9.10 17.64 1.50
N GLY A 171 -9.84 17.30 2.54
CA GLY A 171 -10.40 18.25 3.48
C GLY A 171 -9.32 18.81 4.41
N GLU A 172 -9.67 18.97 5.67
CA GLU A 172 -8.74 19.53 6.68
C GLU A 172 -7.60 18.57 7.05
N SER A 173 -7.84 17.25 6.98
CA SER A 173 -6.86 16.25 7.39
C SER A 173 -6.91 14.99 6.53
N LEU A 174 -5.74 14.55 6.07
CA LEU A 174 -5.54 13.22 5.48
C LEU A 174 -5.15 12.23 6.58
N GLN A 175 -5.91 11.15 6.68
CA GLN A 175 -5.63 10.01 7.54
C GLN A 175 -5.13 8.83 6.69
N GLN A 176 -4.04 8.21 7.12
CA GLN A 176 -3.46 7.03 6.47
C GLN A 176 -3.21 5.92 7.49
N HIS A 177 -3.73 4.74 7.20
CA HIS A 177 -3.70 3.60 8.11
C HIS A 177 -3.44 2.30 7.36
N TYR A 178 -2.79 1.34 8.02
CA TYR A 178 -2.77 -0.04 7.55
C TYR A 178 -3.87 -0.84 8.24
N VAL A 179 -4.63 -1.58 7.44
CA VAL A 179 -5.80 -2.33 7.90
C VAL A 179 -5.62 -3.78 7.50
N LEU A 180 -5.57 -4.67 8.50
CA LEU A 180 -5.56 -6.10 8.30
C LEU A 180 -7.00 -6.62 8.37
N LEU A 181 -7.45 -7.29 7.31
CA LEU A 181 -8.68 -8.06 7.34
C LEU A 181 -8.36 -9.55 7.31
N ARG A 182 -8.75 -10.23 8.38
CA ARG A 182 -8.56 -11.67 8.57
C ARG A 182 -9.79 -12.24 9.26
N GLU A 183 -10.34 -13.34 8.74
CA GLU A 183 -11.48 -14.04 9.32
C GLU A 183 -12.69 -13.10 9.53
N GLN A 184 -12.92 -12.19 8.57
CA GLN A 184 -13.94 -11.12 8.63
C GLN A 184 -13.76 -10.10 9.77
N LYS A 185 -12.64 -10.16 10.50
CA LYS A 185 -12.28 -9.20 11.53
C LYS A 185 -11.26 -8.20 11.01
N ILE A 186 -11.59 -6.92 11.17
CA ILE A 186 -10.64 -5.83 10.91
C ILE A 186 -9.78 -5.61 12.15
N SER A 187 -8.47 -5.52 11.93
CA SER A 187 -7.48 -5.07 12.91
C SER A 187 -6.71 -3.88 12.35
N CYS A 188 -6.45 -2.89 13.20
CA CYS A 188 -5.64 -1.72 12.90
C CYS A 188 -4.90 -1.33 14.19
N VAL A 189 -3.67 -0.83 14.07
CA VAL A 189 -2.88 -0.35 15.22
C VAL A 189 -3.46 0.95 15.78
N GLN A 190 -3.99 1.80 14.90
CA GLN A 190 -4.52 3.11 15.25
C GLN A 190 -6.05 3.05 15.27
N ASN A 191 -6.67 3.85 16.15
CA ASN A 191 -8.11 3.96 16.19
C ASN A 191 -8.61 4.64 14.92
N LEU A 192 -9.40 3.91 14.14
CA LEU A 192 -10.17 4.43 13.02
C LEU A 192 -11.50 4.97 13.51
N ASP A 193 -11.98 6.04 12.88
CA ASP A 193 -13.36 6.50 13.08
C ASP A 193 -14.35 5.36 12.78
N ALA A 194 -15.42 5.26 13.57
CA ALA A 194 -16.38 4.17 13.48
C ALA A 194 -17.13 4.16 12.13
N GLU A 195 -17.39 5.33 11.54
CA GLU A 195 -18.01 5.44 10.23
C GLU A 195 -17.06 4.97 9.12
N ILE A 196 -15.78 5.37 9.19
CA ILE A 196 -14.74 4.88 8.28
C ILE A 196 -14.62 3.37 8.39
N LEU A 197 -14.54 2.81 9.60
CA LEU A 197 -14.42 1.38 9.83
C LEU A 197 -15.59 0.61 9.20
N LYS A 198 -16.83 1.09 9.36
CA LYS A 198 -18.02 0.51 8.73
C LYS A 198 -17.94 0.52 7.20
N ARG A 199 -17.48 1.63 6.62
CA ARG A 199 -17.29 1.74 5.16
C ARG A 199 -16.20 0.79 4.66
N VAL A 200 -15.10 0.65 5.39
CA VAL A 200 -14.02 -0.31 5.08
C VAL A 200 -14.55 -1.75 5.13
N GLN A 201 -15.30 -2.13 6.17
CA GLN A 201 -15.92 -3.46 6.26
C GLN A 201 -16.84 -3.76 5.08
N GLN A 202 -17.63 -2.78 4.65
CA GLN A 202 -18.50 -2.95 3.48
C GLN A 202 -17.71 -3.13 2.19
N LYS A 203 -16.64 -2.34 1.99
CA LYS A 203 -15.79 -2.43 0.80
C LYS A 203 -14.94 -3.69 0.74
N LEU A 204 -14.51 -4.20 1.89
CA LEU A 204 -13.66 -5.39 2.00
C LEU A 204 -14.45 -6.69 2.27
N LYS A 205 -15.78 -6.67 2.15
CA LYS A 205 -16.59 -7.86 2.42
C LYS A 205 -16.17 -9.03 1.51
N GLY A 206 -15.73 -10.13 2.12
CA GLY A 206 -15.37 -11.35 1.39
C GLY A 206 -13.94 -11.38 0.83
N VAL A 207 -13.13 -10.35 1.10
CA VAL A 207 -11.69 -10.36 0.78
C VAL A 207 -10.88 -10.35 2.07
N GLU A 208 -9.67 -10.90 2.03
CA GLU A 208 -8.73 -10.89 3.14
C GLU A 208 -7.39 -10.35 2.65
N GLY A 209 -6.67 -9.66 3.52
CA GLY A 209 -5.42 -9.03 3.14
C GLY A 209 -5.00 -7.92 4.07
N LEU A 210 -3.81 -7.40 3.80
CA LEU A 210 -3.32 -6.15 4.37
C LEU A 210 -3.51 -5.03 3.36
N TYR A 211 -4.20 -3.98 3.78
CA TYR A 211 -4.54 -2.83 2.94
C TYR A 211 -3.93 -1.55 3.50
N HIS A 212 -3.52 -0.66 2.61
CA HIS A 212 -3.29 0.74 2.90
C HIS A 212 -4.58 1.51 2.65
N LEU A 213 -5.10 2.13 3.70
CA LEU A 213 -6.28 2.98 3.71
C LEU A 213 -5.84 4.45 3.74
N ALA A 214 -6.35 5.25 2.81
CA ALA A 214 -6.31 6.70 2.89
C ALA A 214 -7.73 7.25 2.93
N ALA A 215 -8.01 8.07 3.94
CA ALA A 215 -9.30 8.70 4.15
C ALA A 215 -9.12 10.18 4.46
N SER A 216 -10.12 10.99 4.15
CA SER A 216 -10.20 12.38 4.53
C SER A 216 -11.60 12.63 5.06
N GLU A 217 -11.70 13.25 6.24
CA GLU A 217 -12.96 13.41 6.95
C GLU A 217 -13.65 12.03 7.10
N ASN A 218 -14.87 11.85 6.58
CA ASN A 218 -15.59 10.57 6.63
C ASN A 218 -15.61 9.84 5.27
N GLU A 219 -14.77 10.25 4.32
CA GLU A 219 -14.66 9.60 3.01
C GLU A 219 -13.39 8.76 2.85
N ILE A 220 -13.56 7.53 2.36
CA ILE A 220 -12.45 6.71 1.89
C ILE A 220 -12.03 7.28 0.52
N LEU A 221 -10.81 7.79 0.44
CA LEU A 221 -10.22 8.25 -0.81
C LEU A 221 -9.61 7.07 -1.58
N ARG A 222 -8.95 6.17 -0.85
CA ARG A 222 -8.24 5.04 -1.43
C ARG A 222 -8.09 3.88 -0.45
N LEU A 223 -8.19 2.66 -0.98
CA LEU A 223 -7.96 1.42 -0.26
C LEU A 223 -7.30 0.43 -1.21
N THR A 224 -6.00 0.17 -0.99
CA THR A 224 -5.16 -0.64 -1.89
C THR A 224 -4.36 -1.68 -1.13
N PRO A 225 -3.84 -2.74 -1.78
CA PRO A 225 -2.88 -3.64 -1.15
C PRO A 225 -1.69 -2.86 -0.55
N ALA A 226 -1.24 -3.26 0.63
CA ALA A 226 -0.12 -2.61 1.31
C ALA A 226 1.23 -3.07 0.73
N VAL A 227 1.57 -2.61 -0.47
CA VAL A 227 2.80 -2.99 -1.18
C VAL A 227 3.62 -1.77 -1.64
N ILE A 228 4.94 -1.95 -1.68
CA ILE A 228 5.90 -1.05 -2.37
C ILE A 228 6.18 -1.49 -3.80
#